data_AF-A0A7J2Y506-F1
#
_entry.id   AF-A0A7J2Y506-F1
#
_cell.length_a   1.000
_cell.length_b   1.000
_cell.length_c   1.000
_cell.angle_alpha   90.00
_cell.angle_beta   90.00
_cell.angle_gamma   90.00
#
_symmetry.space_group_name_H-M   'P 1'
#
loop_
_entity.id
_entity.type
_entity.pdbx_description
1 polymer ?
#
loop_
_entity_poly.entity_id
_entity_poly.type
_entity_poly.pdbx_seq_one_letter_code
_entity_poly.pdbx_strand_id
1 'polypeptide(L)'
;MPPTEVRFHGRGGQGVVMAAQALAVAAHNRGFSAIAFPYFGPERRGAPVLAFARFGSERMRARTQVYEPHYVVVLDEGLIGNVNVLAGLRPEGVVIVNSSQAPGSLVLSKGARAATVDATSIALERVGQPTVNTAMLGAFARATGLVRLEDIAVGIREVVGRRLGPEVAERNVAASAAAFDATRLGEGAGGRVYPASARWLPTVFDLPPGLATPPMETAAGPVGPGSSVANRTGGWRVSRPILDPAKCTNCLLCWFYCPEGSIARGEKLVRIEMDYCKGCGICEAACVPGAIRMVREVEAMVVP
;
A
#
# COMPACT_ATOMS: atom_id res chain seq x y z
N MET A 1 18.09 -25.47 -7.21
CA MET A 1 17.05 -24.53 -7.69
C MET A 1 17.67 -23.16 -7.93
N PRO A 2 17.54 -22.59 -9.14
CA PRO A 2 18.06 -21.27 -9.45
C PRO A 2 17.35 -20.17 -8.64
N PRO A 3 17.95 -18.98 -8.51
CA PRO A 3 17.36 -17.86 -7.77
C PRO A 3 15.98 -17.51 -8.33
N THR A 4 14.96 -17.65 -7.50
CA THR A 4 13.59 -17.25 -7.80
C THR A 4 13.30 -15.91 -7.14
N GLU A 5 12.71 -15.00 -7.91
CA GLU A 5 12.38 -13.65 -7.46
C GLU A 5 10.88 -13.41 -7.55
N VAL A 6 10.29 -13.02 -6.43
CA VAL A 6 8.86 -12.75 -6.27
C VAL A 6 8.67 -11.29 -5.90
N ARG A 7 7.77 -10.60 -6.60
CA ARG A 7 7.38 -9.23 -6.30
C ARG A 7 5.92 -9.17 -5.87
N PHE A 8 5.70 -8.72 -4.65
CA PHE A 8 4.38 -8.50 -4.08
C PHE A 8 3.95 -7.06 -4.29
N HIS A 9 2.68 -6.88 -4.68
CA HIS A 9 1.98 -5.61 -4.79
C HIS A 9 0.78 -5.63 -3.86
N GLY A 10 0.61 -4.59 -3.07
CA GLY A 10 -0.60 -4.38 -2.29
C GLY A 10 -0.66 -2.95 -1.78
N ARG A 11 -1.52 -2.70 -0.79
CA ARG A 11 -1.67 -1.39 -0.15
C ARG A 11 -1.10 -1.39 1.26
N GLY A 12 -0.68 -0.22 1.73
CA GLY A 12 -0.28 -0.02 3.12
C GLY A 12 -1.39 -0.44 4.07
N GLY A 13 -1.12 -1.46 4.90
CA GLY A 13 -2.10 -2.06 5.82
C GLY A 13 -2.55 -3.48 5.43
N GLN A 14 -2.37 -3.92 4.18
CA GLN A 14 -2.80 -5.26 3.72
C GLN A 14 -1.83 -6.39 4.09
N GLY A 15 -0.73 -6.10 4.80
CA GLY A 15 0.21 -7.13 5.23
C GLY A 15 1.15 -7.65 4.13
N VAL A 16 1.39 -6.88 3.06
CA VAL A 16 2.28 -7.20 1.93
C VAL A 16 3.67 -7.66 2.37
N VAL A 17 4.26 -6.96 3.35
CA VAL A 17 5.60 -7.26 3.88
C VAL A 17 5.60 -8.58 4.64
N MET A 18 4.54 -8.84 5.41
CA MET A 18 4.40 -10.10 6.14
C MET A 18 4.22 -11.28 5.19
N ALA A 19 3.50 -11.10 4.07
CA ALA A 19 3.43 -12.15 3.04
C ALA A 19 4.82 -12.48 2.47
N ALA A 20 5.59 -11.48 2.08
CA ALA A 20 6.95 -11.69 1.56
C ALA A 20 7.87 -12.38 2.59
N GLN A 21 7.80 -11.95 3.86
CA GLN A 21 8.56 -12.58 4.96
C GLN A 21 8.12 -14.02 5.21
N ALA A 22 6.82 -14.29 5.27
CA ALA A 22 6.30 -15.63 5.48
C ALA A 22 6.68 -16.57 4.33
N LEU A 23 6.65 -16.09 3.08
CA LEU A 23 7.16 -16.87 1.93
C LEU A 23 8.66 -17.16 2.07
N ALA A 24 9.48 -16.20 2.47
CA ALA A 24 10.91 -16.41 2.66
C ALA A 24 11.20 -17.41 3.80
N VAL A 25 10.46 -17.34 4.91
CA VAL A 25 10.55 -18.33 6.00
C VAL A 25 10.11 -19.71 5.53
N ALA A 26 9.03 -19.80 4.76
CA ALA A 26 8.57 -21.06 4.16
C ALA A 26 9.64 -21.68 3.24
N ALA A 27 10.23 -20.87 2.35
CA ALA A 27 11.31 -21.31 1.48
C ALA A 27 12.56 -21.73 2.27
N HIS A 28 12.89 -21.00 3.35
CA HIS A 28 14.01 -21.34 4.21
C HIS A 28 13.84 -22.68 4.91
N ASN A 29 12.64 -22.96 5.42
CA ASN A 29 12.31 -24.26 6.03
C ASN A 29 12.42 -25.44 5.05
N ARG A 30 12.32 -25.17 3.74
CA ARG A 30 12.58 -26.16 2.68
C ARG A 30 14.07 -26.33 2.34
N GLY A 31 14.96 -25.65 3.06
CA GLY A 31 16.42 -25.71 2.86
C GLY A 31 16.96 -24.70 1.85
N PHE A 32 16.15 -23.75 1.38
CA PHE A 32 16.64 -22.69 0.50
C PHE A 32 17.29 -21.54 1.28
N SER A 33 18.24 -20.86 0.64
CA SER A 33 18.60 -19.51 1.07
C SER A 33 17.48 -18.58 0.65
N ALA A 34 16.94 -17.80 1.58
CA ALA A 34 15.82 -16.89 1.32
C ALA A 34 16.05 -15.54 1.97
N ILE A 35 15.60 -14.47 1.29
CA ILE A 35 15.58 -13.11 1.81
C ILE A 35 14.26 -12.45 1.42
N ALA A 36 13.72 -11.61 2.30
CA ALA A 36 12.58 -10.76 2.01
C ALA A 36 12.83 -9.34 2.50
N PHE A 37 12.39 -8.36 1.74
CA PHE A 37 12.55 -6.94 2.07
C PHE A 37 11.47 -6.10 1.39
N PRO A 38 11.02 -5.00 2.01
CA PRO A 38 10.00 -4.13 1.44
C PRO A 38 10.59 -3.01 0.59
N TYR A 39 9.72 -2.34 -0.18
CA TYR A 39 9.93 -0.99 -0.69
C TYR A 39 8.68 -0.15 -0.40
N PHE A 40 8.92 1.03 0.18
CA PHE A 40 7.89 2.01 0.51
C PHE A 40 8.26 3.34 -0.15
N GLY A 41 7.26 4.00 -0.74
CA GLY A 41 7.38 5.40 -1.12
C GLY A 41 7.23 6.33 0.11
N PRO A 42 7.33 7.66 -0.08
CA PRO A 42 7.17 8.65 0.99
C PRO A 42 5.72 8.73 1.55
N GLU A 43 4.76 8.10 0.90
CA GLU A 43 3.34 8.16 1.24
C GLU A 43 2.99 7.34 2.51
N ARG A 44 2.00 7.82 3.29
CA ARG A 44 1.49 7.11 4.48
C ARG A 44 0.36 6.12 4.11
N ARG A 45 -0.31 5.53 5.11
CA ARG A 45 -1.29 4.42 5.04
C ARG A 45 -2.19 4.45 3.77
N GLY A 46 -2.31 3.31 3.08
CA GLY A 46 -3.16 3.15 1.88
C GLY A 46 -2.42 3.25 0.53
N ALA A 47 -1.20 3.79 0.52
CA ALA A 47 -0.36 3.86 -0.68
C ALA A 47 0.03 2.47 -1.22
N PRO A 48 0.32 2.33 -2.52
CA PRO A 48 0.91 1.12 -3.08
C PRO A 48 2.21 0.76 -2.35
N VAL A 49 2.29 -0.48 -1.89
CA VAL A 49 3.44 -1.05 -1.19
C VAL A 49 3.96 -2.20 -2.01
N LEU A 50 5.28 -2.22 -2.20
CA LEU A 50 5.98 -3.35 -2.76
C LEU A 50 6.68 -4.13 -1.66
N ALA A 51 6.72 -5.45 -1.81
CA ALA A 51 7.66 -6.27 -1.09
C ALA A 51 8.26 -7.30 -2.02
N PHE A 52 9.44 -7.78 -1.66
CA PHE A 52 10.20 -8.70 -2.48
C PHE A 52 10.56 -9.92 -1.65
N ALA A 53 10.52 -11.09 -2.28
CA ALA A 53 11.13 -12.30 -1.75
C ALA A 53 12.05 -12.90 -2.82
N ARG A 54 13.25 -13.30 -2.41
CA ARG A 54 14.20 -14.05 -3.25
C ARG A 54 14.55 -15.34 -2.53
N PHE A 55 14.53 -16.46 -3.24
CA PHE A 55 14.94 -17.73 -2.67
C PHE A 55 15.53 -18.67 -3.72
N GLY A 56 16.47 -19.53 -3.31
CA GLY A 56 17.12 -20.50 -4.17
C GLY A 56 18.11 -21.38 -3.41
N SER A 57 18.77 -22.30 -4.11
CA SER A 57 19.75 -23.20 -3.47
C SER A 57 21.05 -22.49 -3.09
N GLU A 58 21.44 -21.46 -3.84
CA GLU A 58 22.63 -20.67 -3.55
C GLU A 58 22.36 -19.55 -2.54
N ARG A 59 23.41 -19.07 -1.87
CA ARG A 59 23.30 -17.99 -0.89
C ARG A 59 22.84 -16.68 -1.55
N MET A 60 21.69 -16.17 -1.12
CA MET A 60 21.15 -14.90 -1.61
C MET A 60 21.88 -13.70 -0.98
N ARG A 61 22.48 -12.84 -1.80
CA ARG A 61 23.19 -11.62 -1.36
C ARG A 61 22.51 -10.32 -1.79
N ALA A 62 21.79 -10.33 -2.92
CA ALA A 62 21.25 -9.12 -3.51
C ALA A 62 20.02 -8.60 -2.74
N ARG A 63 20.06 -7.36 -2.24
CA ARG A 63 18.95 -6.66 -1.56
C ARG A 63 18.48 -5.42 -2.34
N THR A 64 18.37 -5.59 -3.64
CA THR A 64 17.89 -4.58 -4.60
C THR A 64 16.45 -4.87 -5.01
N GLN A 65 15.69 -3.87 -5.47
CA GLN A 65 14.34 -4.12 -5.99
C GLN A 65 14.32 -5.23 -7.05
N VAL A 66 13.24 -5.99 -7.11
CA VAL A 66 13.02 -7.01 -8.14
C VAL A 66 12.42 -6.33 -9.37
N TYR A 67 13.28 -6.04 -10.34
CA TYR A 67 12.88 -5.44 -11.61
C TYR A 67 12.33 -6.49 -12.58
N GLU A 68 12.89 -7.71 -12.56
CA GLU A 68 12.53 -8.79 -13.48
C GLU A 68 11.98 -10.04 -12.77
N PRO A 69 10.79 -9.94 -12.15
CA PRO A 69 10.26 -11.03 -11.32
C PRO A 69 9.96 -12.28 -12.14
N HIS A 70 10.14 -13.44 -11.51
CA HIS A 70 9.58 -14.70 -11.97
C HIS A 70 8.10 -14.79 -11.62
N TYR A 71 7.72 -14.23 -10.47
CA TYR A 71 6.35 -14.26 -9.97
C TYR A 71 5.93 -12.90 -9.45
N VAL A 72 4.69 -12.51 -9.77
CA VAL A 72 4.06 -11.31 -9.24
C VAL A 72 2.85 -11.72 -8.42
N VAL A 73 2.75 -11.25 -7.18
CA VAL A 73 1.59 -11.48 -6.31
C VAL A 73 0.89 -10.14 -6.07
N VAL A 74 -0.39 -10.04 -6.40
CA VAL A 74 -1.19 -8.81 -6.31
C VAL A 74 -2.30 -9.03 -5.29
N LEU A 75 -2.19 -8.37 -4.14
CA LEU A 75 -3.16 -8.49 -3.03
C LEU A 75 -4.44 -7.69 -3.28
N ASP A 76 -4.41 -6.74 -4.21
CA ASP A 76 -5.52 -5.84 -4.50
C ASP A 76 -5.65 -5.66 -6.02
N GLU A 77 -6.73 -6.20 -6.60
CA GLU A 77 -7.02 -6.10 -8.04
C GLU A 77 -7.01 -4.66 -8.55
N GLY A 78 -7.47 -3.70 -7.74
CA GLY A 78 -7.53 -2.29 -8.09
C GLY A 78 -6.16 -1.66 -8.38
N LEU A 79 -5.06 -2.30 -7.96
CA LEU A 79 -3.71 -1.86 -8.33
C LEU A 79 -3.41 -2.10 -9.81
N ILE A 80 -4.02 -3.11 -10.44
CA ILE A 80 -3.89 -3.35 -11.89
C ILE A 80 -4.39 -2.12 -12.67
N GLY A 81 -5.38 -1.38 -12.13
CA GLY A 81 -5.85 -0.14 -12.73
C GLY A 81 -4.81 1.00 -12.73
N ASN A 82 -3.93 1.02 -11.74
CA ASN A 82 -3.12 2.20 -11.40
C ASN A 82 -1.61 2.01 -11.63
N VAL A 83 -1.12 0.77 -11.59
CA VAL A 83 0.31 0.44 -11.68
C VAL A 83 0.48 -0.75 -12.63
N ASN A 84 1.50 -0.70 -13.48
CA ASN A 84 1.87 -1.84 -14.31
C ASN A 84 2.51 -2.94 -13.44
N VAL A 85 1.67 -3.76 -12.82
CA VAL A 85 2.10 -4.83 -11.91
C VAL A 85 3.01 -5.87 -12.58
N LEU A 86 2.89 -6.04 -13.91
CA LEU A 86 3.71 -6.95 -14.70
C LEU A 86 4.98 -6.29 -15.28
N ALA A 87 5.32 -5.05 -14.90
CA ALA A 87 6.52 -4.38 -15.42
C ALA A 87 7.78 -5.24 -15.17
N GLY A 88 8.45 -5.66 -16.25
CA GLY A 88 9.62 -6.55 -16.18
C GLY A 88 9.32 -8.01 -15.85
N LEU A 89 8.05 -8.43 -15.73
CA LEU A 89 7.70 -9.86 -15.55
C LEU A 89 8.33 -10.67 -16.69
N ARG A 90 9.05 -11.74 -16.35
CA ARG A 90 9.72 -12.62 -17.32
C ARG A 90 8.70 -13.29 -18.28
N PRO A 91 9.11 -13.75 -19.46
CA PRO A 91 8.21 -14.41 -20.43
C PRO A 91 7.42 -15.57 -19.82
N GLU A 92 8.09 -16.42 -19.04
CA GLU A 92 7.49 -17.57 -18.33
C GLU A 92 6.90 -17.21 -16.97
N GLY A 93 6.84 -15.92 -16.64
CA GLY A 93 6.44 -15.46 -15.33
C GLY A 93 4.93 -15.63 -15.09
N VAL A 94 4.57 -15.87 -13.83
CA VAL A 94 3.17 -16.05 -13.42
C VAL A 94 2.74 -14.89 -12.54
N VAL A 95 1.54 -14.35 -12.79
CA VAL A 95 0.89 -13.38 -11.92
C VAL A 95 -0.22 -14.03 -11.13
N ILE A 96 -0.25 -13.81 -9.81
CA ILE A 96 -1.25 -14.33 -8.89
C ILE A 96 -2.02 -13.13 -8.32
N VAL A 97 -3.33 -13.06 -8.55
CA VAL A 97 -4.16 -11.89 -8.25
C VAL A 97 -5.29 -12.26 -7.29
N ASN A 98 -5.45 -11.46 -6.24
CA ASN A 98 -6.68 -11.46 -5.46
C ASN A 98 -7.81 -10.87 -6.31
N SER A 99 -8.66 -11.73 -6.86
CA SER A 99 -9.80 -11.36 -7.71
C SER A 99 -10.84 -12.48 -7.70
N SER A 100 -12.12 -12.10 -7.64
CA SER A 100 -13.22 -13.04 -7.84
C SER A 100 -13.41 -13.43 -9.31
N GLN A 101 -12.82 -12.67 -10.23
CA GLN A 101 -12.89 -12.90 -11.68
C GLN A 101 -12.05 -14.12 -12.10
N ALA A 102 -12.40 -14.70 -13.25
CA ALA A 102 -11.58 -15.72 -13.87
C ALA A 102 -10.28 -15.11 -14.42
N PRO A 103 -9.17 -15.88 -14.53
CA PRO A 103 -7.91 -15.35 -15.06
C PRO A 103 -8.06 -14.67 -16.43
N GLY A 104 -8.85 -15.25 -17.34
CA GLY A 104 -9.10 -14.70 -18.68
C GLY A 104 -9.86 -13.37 -18.73
N SER A 105 -10.53 -13.00 -17.63
CA SER A 105 -11.22 -11.71 -17.50
C SER A 105 -10.30 -10.59 -17.03
N LEU A 106 -9.09 -10.92 -16.54
CA LEU A 106 -8.12 -9.92 -16.15
C LEU A 106 -7.49 -9.29 -17.39
N VAL A 107 -7.65 -7.96 -17.52
CA VAL A 107 -6.98 -7.17 -18.55
C VAL A 107 -5.70 -6.57 -17.98
N LEU A 108 -4.57 -7.20 -18.29
CA LEU A 108 -3.21 -6.88 -17.83
C LEU A 108 -2.43 -6.11 -18.90
N SER A 109 -1.21 -5.65 -18.57
CA SER A 109 -0.34 -4.96 -19.56
C SER A 109 0.03 -5.82 -20.76
N LYS A 110 0.18 -7.13 -20.54
CA LYS A 110 0.49 -8.12 -21.55
C LYS A 110 -0.16 -9.44 -21.19
N GLY A 111 -0.34 -10.30 -22.19
CA GLY A 111 -0.72 -11.69 -21.94
C GLY A 111 0.31 -12.35 -21.03
N ALA A 112 -0.17 -13.02 -19.99
CA ALA A 112 0.68 -13.69 -19.02
C ALA A 112 -0.07 -14.86 -18.37
N ARG A 113 0.68 -15.87 -17.95
CA ARG A 113 0.14 -16.93 -17.10
C ARG A 113 -0.40 -16.29 -15.81
N ALA A 114 -1.64 -16.60 -15.48
CA ALA A 114 -2.35 -15.95 -14.40
C ALA A 114 -3.00 -16.98 -13.47
N ALA A 115 -3.08 -16.62 -12.19
CA ALA A 115 -3.85 -17.32 -11.19
C ALA A 115 -4.74 -16.31 -10.46
N THR A 116 -6.01 -16.66 -10.23
CA THR A 116 -6.94 -15.81 -9.47
C THR A 116 -7.55 -16.55 -8.31
N VAL A 117 -7.80 -15.83 -7.23
CA VAL A 117 -8.51 -16.31 -6.05
C VAL A 117 -9.27 -15.15 -5.41
N ASP A 118 -10.48 -15.39 -4.92
CA ASP A 118 -11.18 -14.42 -4.06
C ASP A 118 -10.66 -14.53 -2.62
N ALA A 119 -9.43 -14.06 -2.42
CA ALA A 119 -8.78 -14.10 -1.12
C ALA A 119 -9.48 -13.15 -0.11
N THR A 120 -10.18 -12.12 -0.59
CA THR A 120 -10.96 -11.21 0.25
C THR A 120 -12.10 -11.93 0.96
N SER A 121 -12.93 -12.66 0.21
CA SER A 121 -14.03 -13.44 0.78
C SER A 121 -13.52 -14.53 1.72
N ILE A 122 -12.44 -15.22 1.34
CA ILE A 122 -11.81 -16.25 2.19
C ILE A 122 -11.28 -15.66 3.49
N ALA A 123 -10.61 -14.51 3.44
CA ALA A 123 -10.08 -13.86 4.64
C ALA A 123 -11.20 -13.39 5.57
N LEU A 124 -12.29 -12.84 5.03
CA LEU A 124 -13.46 -12.44 5.82
C LEU A 124 -14.10 -13.65 6.52
N GLU A 125 -14.28 -14.77 5.81
CA GLU A 125 -14.87 -15.99 6.38
C GLU A 125 -13.98 -16.62 7.46
N ARG A 126 -12.67 -16.73 7.21
CA ARG A 126 -11.76 -17.53 8.06
C ARG A 126 -11.07 -16.73 9.15
N VAL A 127 -10.75 -15.48 8.88
CA VAL A 127 -9.98 -14.60 9.77
C VAL A 127 -10.89 -13.54 10.42
N GLY A 128 -12.01 -13.18 9.78
CA GLY A 128 -12.93 -12.14 10.25
C GLY A 128 -12.53 -10.72 9.84
N GLN A 129 -11.47 -10.57 9.03
CA GLN A 129 -10.98 -9.29 8.52
C GLN A 129 -10.52 -9.46 7.07
N PRO A 130 -10.61 -8.42 6.22
CA PRO A 130 -10.22 -8.49 4.81
C PRO A 130 -8.68 -8.43 4.61
N THR A 131 -7.92 -9.13 5.46
CA THR A 131 -6.46 -9.19 5.40
C THR A 131 -6.04 -10.40 4.57
N VAL A 132 -5.77 -10.17 3.29
CA VAL A 132 -5.64 -11.22 2.27
C VAL A 132 -4.22 -11.80 2.11
N ASN A 133 -3.23 -11.25 2.81
CA ASN A 133 -1.82 -11.56 2.61
C ASN A 133 -1.48 -13.06 2.70
N THR A 134 -2.02 -13.76 3.70
CA THR A 134 -1.74 -15.19 3.94
C THR A 134 -2.53 -16.10 3.00
N ALA A 135 -3.79 -15.77 2.71
CA ALA A 135 -4.58 -16.42 1.68
C ALA A 135 -3.87 -16.41 0.31
N MET A 136 -3.30 -15.27 -0.06
CA MET A 136 -2.51 -15.13 -1.30
C MET A 136 -1.25 -16.01 -1.35
N LEU A 137 -0.68 -16.41 -0.21
CA LEU A 137 0.44 -17.36 -0.19
C LEU A 137 -0.01 -18.79 -0.52
N GLY A 138 -1.23 -19.16 -0.16
CA GLY A 138 -1.86 -20.41 -0.61
C GLY A 138 -2.02 -20.44 -2.12
N ALA A 139 -2.53 -19.35 -2.70
CA ALA A 139 -2.64 -19.20 -4.14
C ALA A 139 -1.28 -19.23 -4.85
N PHE A 140 -0.25 -18.62 -4.25
CA PHE A 140 1.12 -18.71 -4.74
C PHE A 140 1.63 -20.17 -4.76
N ALA A 141 1.42 -20.93 -3.69
CA ALA A 141 1.82 -22.34 -3.65
C ALA A 141 1.10 -23.16 -4.74
N ARG A 142 -0.21 -22.94 -4.95
CA ARG A 142 -0.99 -23.62 -6.00
C ARG A 142 -0.51 -23.27 -7.39
N ALA A 143 -0.25 -22.00 -7.66
CA ALA A 143 0.11 -21.51 -8.98
C ALA A 143 1.53 -21.91 -9.41
N THR A 144 2.44 -22.08 -8.45
CA THR A 144 3.87 -22.23 -8.74
C THR A 144 4.42 -23.63 -8.45
N GLY A 145 3.86 -24.34 -7.46
CA GLY A 145 4.42 -25.61 -6.96
C GLY A 145 5.81 -25.49 -6.32
N LEU A 146 6.37 -24.28 -6.20
CA LEU A 146 7.74 -24.05 -5.75
C LEU A 146 7.92 -24.19 -4.24
N VAL A 147 6.85 -23.98 -3.47
CA VAL A 147 6.82 -24.09 -2.02
C VAL A 147 5.57 -24.88 -1.65
N ARG A 148 5.70 -25.88 -0.78
CA ARG A 148 4.55 -26.70 -0.38
C ARG A 148 3.64 -25.90 0.53
N LEU A 149 2.34 -26.20 0.51
CA LEU A 149 1.38 -25.56 1.40
C LEU A 149 1.76 -25.73 2.89
N GLU A 150 2.35 -26.87 3.24
CA GLU A 150 2.89 -27.15 4.58
C GLU A 150 3.99 -26.16 4.99
N ASP A 151 4.93 -25.88 4.08
CA ASP A 151 6.02 -24.94 4.32
C ASP A 151 5.47 -23.51 4.46
N ILE A 152 4.47 -23.14 3.64
CA ILE A 152 3.73 -21.87 3.77
C ILE A 152 3.07 -21.76 5.15
N ALA A 153 2.47 -22.84 5.65
CA ALA A 153 1.84 -22.85 6.97
C ALA A 153 2.87 -22.58 8.09
N VAL A 154 4.09 -23.16 7.99
CA VAL A 154 5.19 -22.85 8.91
C VAL A 154 5.57 -21.37 8.83
N GLY A 155 5.74 -20.83 7.61
CA GLY A 155 6.05 -19.42 7.41
C GLY A 155 4.99 -18.48 8.00
N ILE A 156 3.71 -18.81 7.85
CA ILE A 156 2.59 -18.07 8.45
C ILE A 156 2.67 -18.14 9.98
N ARG A 157 2.83 -19.32 10.57
CA ARG A 157 2.95 -19.48 12.03
C ARG A 157 4.10 -18.68 12.61
N GLU A 158 5.26 -18.69 11.98
CA GLU A 158 6.41 -17.94 12.47
C GLU A 158 6.22 -16.44 12.36
N VAL A 159 5.71 -15.93 11.23
CA VAL A 159 5.61 -14.48 10.98
C VAL A 159 4.37 -13.87 11.62
N VAL A 160 3.21 -14.50 11.43
CA VAL A 160 1.93 -14.04 11.98
C VAL A 160 1.86 -14.40 13.46
N GLY A 161 2.24 -15.61 13.85
CA GLY A 161 2.14 -16.06 15.25
C GLY A 161 3.00 -15.25 16.21
N ARG A 162 4.24 -14.91 15.83
CA ARG A 162 5.11 -14.02 16.64
C ARG A 162 4.52 -12.62 16.84
N ARG A 163 3.72 -12.13 15.88
CA ARG A 163 3.25 -10.74 15.87
C ARG A 163 1.81 -10.57 16.40
N LEU A 164 0.93 -11.51 16.09
CA LEU A 164 -0.50 -11.42 16.34
C LEU A 164 -1.04 -12.59 17.18
N GLY A 165 -0.18 -13.54 17.57
CA GLY A 165 -0.53 -14.69 18.39
C GLY A 165 -0.86 -15.96 17.59
N PRO A 166 -0.74 -17.14 18.24
CA PRO A 166 -0.86 -18.44 17.58
C PRO A 166 -2.26 -18.72 17.04
N GLU A 167 -3.32 -18.29 17.73
CA GLU A 167 -4.70 -18.51 17.29
C GLU A 167 -5.00 -17.78 15.97
N VAL A 168 -4.56 -16.52 15.86
CA VAL A 168 -4.67 -15.73 14.62
C VAL A 168 -3.87 -16.39 13.50
N ALA A 169 -2.69 -16.94 13.82
CA ALA A 169 -1.88 -17.64 12.84
C ALA A 169 -2.57 -18.88 12.27
N GLU A 170 -3.20 -19.72 13.10
CA GLU A 170 -3.92 -20.91 12.60
C GLU A 170 -5.12 -20.54 11.72
N ARG A 171 -5.86 -19.47 12.06
CA ARG A 171 -6.93 -18.95 11.19
C ARG A 171 -6.39 -18.52 9.82
N ASN A 172 -5.20 -17.91 9.82
CA ASN A 172 -4.50 -17.51 8.59
C ASN A 172 -3.95 -18.71 7.79
N VAL A 173 -3.52 -19.79 8.46
CA VAL A 173 -3.15 -21.07 7.81
C VAL A 173 -4.37 -21.70 7.16
N ALA A 174 -5.53 -21.71 7.83
CA ALA A 174 -6.77 -22.20 7.24
C ALA A 174 -7.19 -21.37 6.01
N ALA A 175 -7.02 -20.04 6.08
CA ALA A 175 -7.27 -19.16 4.95
C ALA A 175 -6.32 -19.43 3.76
N SER A 176 -5.04 -19.73 4.00
CA SER A 176 -4.10 -20.10 2.93
C SER A 176 -4.43 -21.45 2.31
N ALA A 177 -4.86 -22.45 3.09
CA ALA A 177 -5.32 -23.72 2.56
C ALA A 177 -6.58 -23.58 1.69
N ALA A 178 -7.59 -22.86 2.17
CA ALA A 178 -8.80 -22.59 1.40
C ALA A 178 -8.50 -21.86 0.09
N ALA A 179 -7.58 -20.88 0.13
CA ALA A 179 -7.14 -20.17 -1.07
C ALA A 179 -6.37 -21.06 -2.04
N PHE A 180 -5.54 -21.99 -1.55
CA PHE A 180 -4.84 -22.97 -2.38
C PHE A 180 -5.82 -23.81 -3.21
N ASP A 181 -6.89 -24.28 -2.59
CA ASP A 181 -7.91 -25.10 -3.25
C ASP A 181 -8.74 -24.28 -4.24
N ALA A 182 -9.17 -23.08 -3.84
CA ALA A 182 -10.03 -22.20 -4.63
C ALA A 182 -9.32 -21.47 -5.78
N THR A 183 -7.99 -21.52 -5.84
CA THR A 183 -7.20 -20.82 -6.87
C THR A 183 -7.46 -21.40 -8.26
N ARG A 184 -7.83 -20.51 -9.20
CA ARG A 184 -8.08 -20.83 -10.60
C ARG A 184 -6.84 -20.46 -11.42
N LEU A 185 -6.35 -21.39 -12.23
CA LEU A 185 -5.22 -21.18 -13.14
C LEU A 185 -5.73 -20.88 -14.55
N GLY A 186 -5.01 -20.03 -15.27
CA GLY A 186 -5.31 -19.72 -16.66
C GLY A 186 -4.34 -18.70 -17.24
N GLU A 187 -4.81 -17.94 -18.20
CA GLU A 187 -4.06 -16.84 -18.83
C GLU A 187 -4.83 -15.55 -18.69
N GLY A 188 -4.13 -14.48 -18.32
CA GLY A 188 -4.70 -13.13 -18.33
C GLY A 188 -4.61 -12.52 -19.71
N ALA A 189 -5.65 -11.78 -20.11
CA ALA A 189 -5.64 -11.05 -21.35
C ALA A 189 -4.65 -9.88 -21.27
N GLY A 190 -3.92 -9.63 -22.37
CA GLY A 190 -3.15 -8.40 -22.53
C GLY A 190 -4.03 -7.24 -23.02
N GLY A 191 -3.44 -6.05 -23.10
CA GLY A 191 -4.06 -4.90 -23.76
C GLY A 191 -4.29 -3.68 -22.87
N ARG A 192 -4.01 -3.77 -21.56
CA ARG A 192 -4.03 -2.59 -20.69
C ARG A 192 -2.81 -1.71 -20.94
N VAL A 193 -3.03 -0.52 -21.48
CA VAL A 193 -1.98 0.47 -21.68
C VAL A 193 -1.84 1.31 -20.41
N TYR A 194 -0.61 1.48 -19.93
CA TYR A 194 -0.30 2.35 -18.78
C TYR A 194 0.47 3.58 -19.26
N PRO A 195 0.25 4.76 -18.65
CA PRO A 195 1.12 5.91 -18.87
C PRO A 195 2.55 5.58 -18.39
N ALA A 196 3.57 6.05 -19.11
CA ALA A 196 4.97 5.80 -18.75
C ALA A 196 5.32 6.45 -17.38
N SER A 197 5.92 5.70 -16.45
CA SER A 197 6.26 6.20 -15.11
C SER A 197 7.50 7.10 -15.12
N ALA A 198 7.41 8.34 -14.61
CA ALA A 198 8.56 9.22 -14.39
C ALA A 198 9.32 8.81 -13.11
N ARG A 199 10.65 8.71 -13.17
CA ARG A 199 11.54 8.33 -12.04
C ARG A 199 12.19 9.57 -11.44
N TRP A 200 12.22 9.75 -10.10
CA TRP A 200 13.15 10.71 -9.48
C TRP A 200 13.43 10.65 -7.94
N LEU A 201 14.68 11.01 -7.56
CA LEU A 201 15.38 11.36 -6.28
C LEU A 201 16.17 12.68 -6.58
N PRO A 202 16.89 13.38 -5.67
CA PRO A 202 16.71 13.88 -4.24
C PRO A 202 16.00 15.28 -3.96
N THR A 203 16.36 16.23 -3.03
CA THR A 203 15.71 17.60 -2.94
C THR A 203 16.16 18.59 -4.02
N VAL A 204 15.25 19.41 -4.54
CA VAL A 204 15.44 20.05 -5.85
C VAL A 204 16.52 21.13 -5.99
N PHE A 205 17.06 21.61 -4.89
CA PHE A 205 18.06 22.68 -4.94
C PHE A 205 19.43 22.21 -4.52
N ASP A 206 19.47 21.08 -3.82
CA ASP A 206 20.65 20.68 -3.06
C ASP A 206 21.49 19.67 -3.79
N LEU A 207 21.16 19.42 -5.06
CA LEU A 207 21.76 18.30 -5.75
C LEU A 207 22.66 18.72 -6.85
N PRO A 208 23.72 17.93 -7.06
CA PRO A 208 24.57 18.14 -8.20
C PRO A 208 23.68 18.33 -9.44
N PRO A 209 24.04 19.22 -10.38
CA PRO A 209 23.42 19.21 -11.70
C PRO A 209 23.19 17.75 -12.15
N GLY A 210 21.92 17.36 -12.32
CA GLY A 210 21.53 15.97 -12.59
C GLY A 210 20.83 15.21 -11.46
N LEU A 211 20.64 15.79 -10.27
CA LEU A 211 19.94 15.13 -9.16
C LEU A 211 18.73 15.96 -8.63
N ALA A 212 18.57 17.29 -8.90
CA ALA A 212 17.63 18.28 -8.30
C ALA A 212 16.77 19.10 -9.32
N THR A 213 15.43 19.27 -9.19
CA THR A 213 14.57 20.11 -10.10
C THR A 213 14.10 21.49 -9.54
N PRO A 214 14.77 22.62 -9.80
CA PRO A 214 14.41 23.95 -9.29
C PRO A 214 12.91 24.28 -9.45
N PRO A 215 12.30 25.06 -8.54
CA PRO A 215 10.91 25.42 -8.64
C PRO A 215 10.67 26.20 -9.91
N MET A 216 9.61 25.79 -10.59
CA MET A 216 9.25 26.33 -11.89
C MET A 216 7.75 26.19 -12.10
N GLU A 217 7.20 27.13 -12.86
CA GLU A 217 5.81 27.11 -13.28
C GLU A 217 5.69 26.36 -14.61
N THR A 218 4.72 25.46 -14.69
CA THR A 218 4.45 24.70 -15.92
C THR A 218 2.98 24.83 -16.28
N ALA A 219 2.59 24.46 -17.50
CA ALA A 219 1.19 24.48 -17.91
C ALA A 219 0.27 23.55 -17.08
N ALA A 220 0.83 22.58 -16.33
CA ALA A 220 0.10 21.70 -15.40
C ALA A 220 0.11 22.18 -13.94
N GLY A 221 0.73 23.33 -13.67
CA GLY A 221 0.92 23.91 -12.35
C GLY A 221 2.38 23.88 -11.86
N PRO A 222 2.62 24.32 -10.62
CA PRO A 222 3.96 24.49 -10.07
C PRO A 222 4.64 23.15 -9.75
N VAL A 223 5.95 23.07 -9.98
CA VAL A 223 6.82 21.94 -9.61
C VAL A 223 7.96 22.46 -8.74
N GLY A 224 8.46 21.67 -7.79
CA GLY A 224 9.56 22.03 -6.87
C GLY A 224 9.10 22.52 -5.50
N PRO A 225 9.99 23.02 -4.61
CA PRO A 225 9.66 23.43 -3.25
C PRO A 225 8.60 24.51 -3.26
N GLY A 226 7.56 24.31 -2.44
CA GLY A 226 6.38 25.16 -2.42
C GLY A 226 5.23 24.68 -3.31
N SER A 227 5.43 23.72 -4.23
CA SER A 227 4.35 23.20 -5.10
C SER A 227 3.25 22.43 -4.37
N SER A 228 3.49 21.94 -3.14
CA SER A 228 2.48 21.21 -2.36
C SER A 228 1.22 22.04 -2.09
N VAL A 229 1.28 23.36 -2.20
CA VAL A 229 0.12 24.25 -2.14
C VAL A 229 -0.87 24.05 -3.30
N ALA A 230 -0.49 23.36 -4.39
CA ALA A 230 -1.47 22.97 -5.42
C ALA A 230 -2.33 21.77 -4.96
N ASN A 231 -1.81 20.94 -4.05
CA ASN A 231 -2.51 19.76 -3.54
C ASN A 231 -3.39 20.12 -2.36
N ARG A 232 -4.65 20.43 -2.66
CA ARG A 232 -5.69 20.72 -1.66
C ARG A 232 -6.09 19.43 -0.93
N THR A 233 -5.38 19.11 0.14
CA THR A 233 -5.59 17.91 0.98
C THR A 233 -6.81 17.98 1.89
N GLY A 234 -7.53 19.12 1.87
CA GLY A 234 -8.72 19.36 2.66
C GLY A 234 -9.80 18.30 2.47
N GLY A 235 -9.98 17.80 1.24
CA GLY A 235 -10.97 16.77 0.93
C GLY A 235 -10.74 15.42 1.61
N TRP A 236 -9.62 15.22 2.31
CA TRP A 236 -9.28 13.94 2.96
C TRP A 236 -9.83 13.81 4.38
N ARG A 237 -10.43 14.87 4.91
CA ARG A 237 -10.94 14.88 6.26
C ARG A 237 -12.30 14.20 6.35
N VAL A 238 -12.51 13.48 7.45
CA VAL A 238 -13.83 12.92 7.83
C VAL A 238 -14.61 13.91 8.70
N SER A 239 -13.90 14.82 9.36
CA SER A 239 -14.45 15.87 10.21
C SER A 239 -13.72 17.18 9.96
N ARG A 240 -14.38 18.33 10.06
CA ARG A 240 -13.76 19.66 9.97
C ARG A 240 -13.90 20.45 11.27
N PRO A 241 -12.92 21.33 11.57
CA PRO A 241 -13.08 22.30 12.64
C PRO A 241 -14.02 23.43 12.21
N ILE A 242 -14.96 23.80 13.07
CA ILE A 242 -15.76 25.04 12.97
C ILE A 242 -15.28 25.98 14.07
N LEU A 243 -15.00 27.22 13.68
CA LEU A 243 -14.62 28.29 14.59
C LEU A 243 -15.85 29.14 14.94
N ASP A 244 -16.12 29.32 16.22
CA ASP A 244 -17.07 30.28 16.79
C ASP A 244 -16.36 31.63 17.03
N PRO A 245 -16.67 32.67 16.23
CA PRO A 245 -16.00 33.97 16.36
C PRO A 245 -16.27 34.67 17.70
N ALA A 246 -17.42 34.43 18.32
CA ALA A 246 -17.80 35.09 19.57
C ALA A 246 -16.96 34.61 20.76
N LYS A 247 -16.42 33.40 20.68
CA LYS A 247 -15.59 32.79 21.74
C LYS A 247 -14.10 32.92 21.48
N CYS A 248 -13.70 33.18 20.24
CA CYS A 248 -12.29 33.22 19.87
C CYS A 248 -11.60 34.45 20.48
N THR A 249 -10.57 34.22 21.28
CA THR A 249 -9.76 35.27 21.92
C THR A 249 -8.46 35.58 21.16
N ASN A 250 -8.29 35.00 19.97
CA ASN A 250 -7.08 35.12 19.13
C ASN A 250 -5.76 34.74 19.84
N CYS A 251 -5.77 33.77 20.77
CA CYS A 251 -4.58 33.35 21.52
C CYS A 251 -3.53 32.56 20.71
N LEU A 252 -3.83 32.18 19.47
CA LEU A 252 -2.97 31.46 18.52
C LEU A 252 -2.49 30.05 18.93
N LEU A 253 -3.04 29.45 19.98
CA LEU A 253 -2.70 28.07 20.37
C LEU A 253 -3.03 27.04 19.29
N CYS A 254 -4.23 27.12 18.72
CA CYS A 254 -4.64 26.25 17.62
C CYS A 254 -3.75 26.39 16.38
N TRP A 255 -3.25 27.60 16.11
CA TRP A 255 -2.28 27.87 15.06
C TRP A 255 -0.95 27.15 15.33
N PHE A 256 -0.41 27.30 16.55
CA PHE A 256 0.87 26.70 16.95
C PHE A 256 0.84 25.17 16.90
N TYR A 257 -0.27 24.55 17.31
CA TYR A 257 -0.40 23.09 17.38
C TYR A 257 -0.86 22.43 16.07
N CYS A 258 -1.16 23.17 15.01
CA CYS A 258 -1.63 22.58 13.75
C CYS A 258 -0.49 21.80 13.06
N PRO A 259 -0.55 20.45 12.94
CA PRO A 259 0.54 19.67 12.37
C PRO A 259 0.67 19.81 10.85
N GLU A 260 -0.38 20.33 10.20
CA GLU A 260 -0.43 20.53 8.75
C GLU A 260 -0.10 21.98 8.35
N GLY A 261 -0.01 22.90 9.32
CA GLY A 261 0.13 24.32 9.03
C GLY A 261 -1.08 24.95 8.34
N SER A 262 -2.25 24.30 8.38
CA SER A 262 -3.48 24.78 7.74
C SER A 262 -4.25 25.84 8.55
N ILE A 263 -3.64 26.42 9.59
CA ILE A 263 -4.24 27.52 10.35
C ILE A 263 -3.31 28.72 10.15
N ALA A 264 -3.88 29.86 9.77
CA ALA A 264 -3.21 31.13 9.56
C ALA A 264 -3.57 32.12 10.68
N ARG A 265 -2.62 33.01 11.02
CA ARG A 265 -2.80 34.07 11.99
C ARG A 265 -3.61 35.21 11.37
N GLY A 266 -4.60 35.74 12.09
CA GLY A 266 -5.31 36.97 11.70
C GLY A 266 -5.30 37.99 12.83
N GLU A 267 -5.70 39.23 12.52
CA GLU A 267 -5.62 40.35 13.48
C GLU A 267 -6.59 40.19 14.66
N LYS A 268 -7.78 39.65 14.42
CA LYS A 268 -8.82 39.45 15.43
C LYS A 268 -9.27 37.99 15.60
N LEU A 269 -9.07 37.17 14.57
CA LEU A 269 -9.48 35.76 14.54
C LEU A 269 -8.46 34.96 13.73
N VAL A 270 -8.22 33.70 14.11
CA VAL A 270 -7.49 32.76 13.27
C VAL A 270 -8.31 32.37 12.04
N ARG A 271 -7.63 32.04 10.94
CA ARG A 271 -8.26 31.51 9.73
C ARG A 271 -7.82 30.06 9.55
N ILE A 272 -8.76 29.16 9.28
CA ILE A 272 -8.45 27.77 8.98
C ILE A 272 -8.55 27.58 7.47
N GLU A 273 -7.43 27.25 6.85
CA GLU A 273 -7.33 26.93 5.43
C GLU A 273 -7.91 25.54 5.18
N MET A 274 -9.23 25.52 4.98
CA MET A 274 -9.99 24.29 4.75
C MET A 274 -9.56 23.57 3.47
N ASP A 275 -8.84 24.20 2.58
CA ASP A 275 -8.31 23.51 1.40
C ASP A 275 -7.18 22.54 1.74
N TYR A 276 -6.58 22.62 2.93
CA TYR A 276 -5.48 21.73 3.36
C TYR A 276 -5.74 21.06 4.70
N CYS A 277 -6.73 21.52 5.48
CA CYS A 277 -7.04 20.92 6.77
C CYS A 277 -7.49 19.45 6.61
N LYS A 278 -6.73 18.51 7.19
CA LYS A 278 -7.03 17.07 7.18
C LYS A 278 -7.99 16.60 8.28
N GLY A 279 -8.45 17.53 9.13
CA GLY A 279 -9.47 17.23 10.14
C GLY A 279 -9.02 16.34 11.30
N CYS A 280 -7.76 16.47 11.74
CA CYS A 280 -7.21 15.64 12.81
C CYS A 280 -7.74 15.95 14.22
N GLY A 281 -8.45 17.07 14.42
CA GLY A 281 -9.05 17.45 15.70
C GLY A 281 -8.12 18.10 16.74
N ILE A 282 -6.81 18.18 16.46
CA ILE A 282 -5.84 18.76 17.42
C ILE A 282 -6.14 20.22 17.77
N CYS A 283 -6.66 21.00 16.82
CA CYS A 283 -7.01 22.41 17.03
C CYS A 283 -8.21 22.61 17.98
N GLU A 284 -9.19 21.70 17.98
CA GLU A 284 -10.28 21.69 18.97
C GLU A 284 -9.72 21.40 20.36
N ALA A 285 -8.91 20.36 20.50
CA ALA A 285 -8.31 19.99 21.79
C ALA A 285 -7.42 21.11 22.38
N ALA A 286 -6.75 21.89 21.53
CA ALA A 286 -5.91 23.02 21.96
C ALA A 286 -6.70 24.31 22.27
N CYS A 287 -8.01 24.36 21.97
CA CYS A 287 -8.78 25.59 22.08
C CYS A 287 -9.30 25.84 23.50
N VAL A 288 -8.50 26.53 24.32
CA VAL A 288 -8.85 26.91 25.71
C VAL A 288 -10.23 27.58 25.84
N PRO A 289 -10.62 28.58 25.02
CA PRO A 289 -11.95 29.19 25.12
C PRO A 289 -13.09 28.33 24.54
N GLY A 290 -12.80 27.14 24.00
CA GLY A 290 -13.81 26.28 23.38
C GLY A 290 -14.42 26.86 22.10
N ALA A 291 -13.64 27.69 21.39
CA ALA A 291 -14.07 28.35 20.17
C ALA A 291 -13.99 27.46 18.92
N ILE A 292 -13.25 26.34 18.95
CA ILE A 292 -13.16 25.40 17.82
C ILE A 292 -13.85 24.10 18.19
N ARG A 293 -14.72 23.60 17.31
CA ARG A 293 -15.39 22.30 17.45
C ARG A 293 -15.21 21.46 16.19
N MET A 294 -14.91 20.17 16.33
CA MET A 294 -14.91 19.24 15.22
C MET A 294 -16.34 18.76 14.94
N VAL A 295 -16.74 18.83 13.69
CA VAL A 295 -18.02 18.31 13.19
C VAL A 295 -17.74 17.39 12.02
N ARG A 296 -18.62 16.42 11.74
CA ARG A 296 -18.43 15.56 10.58
C ARG A 296 -18.53 16.39 9.30
N GLU A 297 -17.66 16.09 8.35
CA GLU A 297 -17.55 16.84 7.09
C GLU A 297 -18.90 16.93 6.36
N VAL A 298 -19.61 15.80 6.33
CA VAL A 298 -20.93 15.67 5.67
C VAL A 298 -22.03 16.46 6.39
N GLU A 299 -21.97 16.58 7.71
CA GLU A 299 -22.95 17.34 8.49
C GLU A 299 -22.72 18.85 8.33
N ALA A 300 -21.46 19.27 8.18
CA ALA A 300 -21.06 20.65 7.97
C ALA A 300 -21.34 21.19 6.55
N MET A 301 -21.71 20.32 5.60
CA MET A 301 -22.09 20.71 4.23
C MET A 301 -23.59 20.97 4.07
N VAL A 302 -24.39 20.71 5.12
CA VAL A 302 -25.86 20.87 5.14
C VAL A 302 -26.29 22.05 6.02
N VAL A 303 -25.34 22.68 6.72
CA VAL A 303 -25.58 23.93 7.45
C VAL A 303 -25.32 25.08 6.46
N PRO A 304 -26.31 25.96 6.21
CA PRO A 304 -26.18 27.08 5.27
C PRO A 304 -25.10 28.10 5.70
#